data_AF-A0AAU8JSX9-F1
#
_entry.id   AF-A0AAU8JSX9-F1
#
_cell.length_a   1.000
_cell.length_b   1.000
_cell.length_c   1.000
_cell.angle_alpha   90.00
_cell.angle_beta   90.00
_cell.angle_gamma   90.00
#
_symmetry.space_group_name_H-M   'P 1'
#
loop_
_entity.id
_entity.type
_entity.pdbx_description
1 polymer ?
#
loop_
_entity_poly.entity_id
_entity_poly.type
_entity_poly.pdbx_seq_one_letter_code
_entity_poly.pdbx_strand_id
1 'polypeptide(L)'
;MVTSYTDRVIPVPPGAWRTLVIVSGSTAPRVLLEVSGPPRHVRITTHDAGGNRGPTTTRHLVHGLHEIEVPPSGVCSLGVAPDPCTPGDEN
;
A
#
# COMPACT_ATOMS: atom_id res chain seq x y z
N MET A 1 5.85 8.41 7.35
CA MET A 1 6.75 8.26 6.20
C MET A 1 6.58 6.83 5.70
N VAL A 2 6.48 6.63 4.39
CA VAL A 2 6.31 5.30 3.79
C VAL A 2 7.43 5.16 2.74
N THR A 3 8.26 4.14 2.90
CA THR A 3 9.50 3.89 2.16
C THR A 3 9.27 2.65 1.30
N SER A 4 9.38 2.75 -0.03
CA SER A 4 9.27 1.59 -0.93
C SER A 4 10.66 1.17 -1.42
N TYR A 5 11.01 -0.12 -1.29
CA TYR A 5 12.27 -0.67 -1.80
C TYR A 5 12.07 -1.16 -3.24
N THR A 6 12.33 -0.27 -4.18
CA THR A 6 12.87 -0.61 -5.50
C THR A 6 14.28 0.00 -5.57
N ASP A 7 15.07 -0.27 -6.60
CA ASP A 7 16.50 0.12 -6.81
C ASP A 7 16.89 1.58 -6.41
N ARG A 8 15.91 2.45 -6.16
CA ARG A 8 16.06 3.75 -5.52
C ARG A 8 14.96 3.98 -4.47
N VAL A 9 15.35 4.43 -3.28
CA VAL A 9 14.40 4.78 -2.22
C VAL A 9 13.61 6.04 -2.60
N ILE A 10 12.28 5.93 -2.63
CA ILE A 10 11.38 7.07 -2.86
C ILE A 10 10.66 7.40 -1.54
N PRO A 11 11.00 8.51 -0.87
CA PRO A 11 10.30 8.91 0.35
C PRO A 11 8.90 9.42 0.02
N VAL A 12 7.87 8.79 0.59
CA VAL A 12 6.50 9.32 0.51
C VAL A 12 6.25 10.21 1.74
N PRO A 13 5.95 11.52 1.55
CA PRO A 13 5.72 12.42 2.67
C PRO A 13 4.54 11.91 3.53
N PRO A 14 4.63 12.05 4.86
CA PRO A 14 3.64 11.53 5.81
C PRO A 14 2.28 12.25 5.78
N GLY A 15 2.09 13.22 4.87
CA GLY A 15 0.82 13.93 4.69
C GLY A 15 -0.36 12.99 4.43
N ALA A 16 -1.58 13.53 4.37
CA ALA A 16 -2.84 12.81 4.23
C ALA A 16 -3.00 12.11 2.87
N TRP A 17 -2.10 11.20 2.52
CA TRP A 17 -2.27 10.33 1.38
C TRP A 17 -3.48 9.43 1.65
N ARG A 18 -4.50 9.54 0.79
CA ARG A 18 -5.66 8.66 0.80
C ARG A 18 -5.38 7.37 0.05
N THR A 19 -4.53 7.48 -0.98
CA THR A 19 -4.13 6.36 -1.85
C THR A 19 -2.66 6.50 -2.23
N LEU A 20 -1.92 5.40 -2.12
CA LEU A 20 -0.56 5.23 -2.64
C LEU A 20 -0.61 4.20 -3.75
N VAL A 21 -0.03 4.50 -4.91
CA VAL A 21 0.04 3.56 -6.05
C VAL A 21 1.50 3.23 -6.31
N ILE A 22 1.80 1.93 -6.42
CA ILE A 22 3.11 1.38 -6.68
C ILE A 22 3.03 0.65 -8.02
N VAL A 23 3.80 1.10 -8.99
CA VAL A 23 3.96 0.41 -10.28
C VAL A 23 5.23 -0.43 -10.20
N SER A 24 5.10 -1.75 -10.18
CA SER A 24 6.24 -2.65 -10.21
C SER A 24 6.71 -2.77 -11.65
N GLY A 25 7.82 -2.12 -11.99
CA GLY A 25 8.51 -2.34 -13.27
C GLY A 25 9.45 -3.56 -13.25
N SER A 26 9.39 -4.39 -12.21
CA SER A 26 10.30 -5.51 -12.02
C SER A 26 9.58 -6.86 -12.18
N THR A 27 10.37 -7.91 -12.39
CA THR A 27 9.90 -9.30 -12.39
C THR A 27 9.70 -9.87 -10.98
N ALA A 28 10.07 -9.13 -9.93
CA ALA A 28 9.89 -9.57 -8.55
C ALA A 28 8.40 -9.59 -8.19
N PRO A 29 7.90 -10.67 -7.55
CA PRO A 29 6.49 -10.83 -7.19
C PRO A 29 6.10 -10.07 -5.91
N ARG A 30 6.91 -9.08 -5.49
CA ARG A 30 6.75 -8.39 -4.21
C ARG A 30 7.40 -7.01 -4.20
N VAL A 31 6.90 -6.17 -3.31
CA VAL A 31 7.49 -4.88 -2.92
C VAL A 31 7.63 -4.84 -1.40
N LEU A 32 8.75 -4.30 -0.92
CA LEU A 32 8.92 -4.03 0.50
C LEU A 32 8.55 -2.57 0.80
N LEU A 33 7.81 -2.40 1.89
CA LEU A 33 7.29 -1.13 2.38
C LEU A 33 7.76 -0.91 3.82
N GLU A 34 8.70 0.00 4.05
CA GLU A 34 8.98 0.46 5.41
C GLU A 34 7.99 1.57 5.80
N VAL A 35 7.37 1.40 6.96
CA VAL A 35 6.37 2.29 7.52
C VAL A 35 6.98 2.95 8.75
N SER A 36 7.14 4.27 8.69
CA SER A 36 7.64 5.07 9.83
C SER A 36 6.54 5.96 10.44
N GLY A 37 5.29 5.83 9.98
CA GLY A 37 4.13 6.56 10.49
C GLY A 37 3.32 5.79 11.55
N PRO A 38 2.26 6.40 12.11
CA PRO A 38 1.37 5.72 13.04
C PRO A 38 0.67 4.53 12.36
N PRO A 39 0.29 3.50 13.14
CA PRO A 39 -0.43 2.35 12.63
C PRO A 39 -1.69 2.73 11.87
N ARG A 40 -2.01 1.99 10.80
CA ARG A 40 -3.21 2.24 10.00
C ARG A 40 -3.68 0.99 9.26
N HIS A 41 -4.98 0.87 9.08
CA HIS A 41 -5.55 -0.13 8.19
C HIS A 41 -5.50 0.37 6.74
N VAL A 42 -5.03 -0.48 5.83
CA VAL A 42 -4.99 -0.19 4.40
C VAL A 42 -5.67 -1.30 3.62
N ARG A 43 -6.40 -0.91 2.58
CA ARG A 43 -6.92 -1.80 1.56
C ARG A 43 -5.94 -1.85 0.40
N ILE A 44 -5.46 -3.03 0.08
CA ILE A 44 -4.50 -3.28 -0.98
C ILE A 44 -5.24 -3.92 -2.14
N THR A 45 -5.11 -3.37 -3.35
CA THR A 45 -5.65 -3.94 -4.58
C THR A 45 -4.53 -4.04 -5.60
N THR A 46 -4.36 -5.21 -6.20
CA THR A 46 -3.35 -5.44 -7.25
C THR A 46 -3.98 -5.54 -8.63
N HIS A 47 -3.21 -5.20 -9.65
CA HIS A 47 -3.53 -5.44 -11.05
C HIS A 47 -2.30 -6.08 -11.71
N ASP A 48 -2.51 -7.06 -12.56
CA ASP A 48 -1.43 -7.66 -13.35
C ASP A 48 -0.99 -6.77 -14.51
N ALA A 49 0.02 -7.20 -15.27
CA ALA A 49 0.53 -6.45 -16.42
C ALA A 49 -0.51 -6.29 -17.56
N GLY A 50 -1.53 -7.16 -17.59
CA GLY A 50 -2.67 -7.06 -18.52
C GLY A 50 -3.78 -6.13 -18.02
N GLY A 51 -3.64 -5.57 -16.82
CA GLY A 51 -4.65 -4.73 -16.17
C GLY A 51 -5.77 -5.53 -15.50
N ASN A 52 -5.67 -6.86 -15.42
CA ASN A 52 -6.66 -7.66 -14.71
C ASN A 52 -6.53 -7.44 -13.21
N ARG A 53 -7.67 -7.20 -12.56
CA ARG A 53 -7.72 -6.96 -11.13
C ARG A 53 -7.47 -8.27 -10.36
N GLY A 54 -6.47 -8.24 -9.50
CA GLY A 54 -6.15 -9.29 -8.54
C GLY A 54 -6.96 -9.18 -7.24
N PRO A 55 -6.60 -10.01 -6.24
CA PRO A 55 -7.28 -10.01 -4.96
C PRO A 55 -7.17 -8.66 -4.24
N THR A 56 -8.22 -8.32 -3.52
CA THR A 56 -8.22 -7.14 -2.63
C THR A 56 -8.09 -7.63 -1.19
N THR A 57 -7.06 -7.15 -0.48
CA THR A 57 -6.78 -7.55 0.91
C THR A 57 -6.76 -6.33 1.82
N THR A 58 -7.07 -6.53 3.10
CA THR A 58 -6.92 -5.49 4.12
C THR A 58 -5.74 -5.87 5.01
N ARG A 59 -4.84 -4.93 5.27
CA ARG A 59 -3.70 -5.12 6.17
C ARG A 59 -3.61 -4.01 7.20
N HIS A 60 -3.20 -4.39 8.41
CA HIS A 60 -2.83 -3.45 9.45
C HIS A 60 -1.33 -3.16 9.33
N LEU A 61 -0.98 -1.97 8.86
CA LEU A 61 0.41 -1.53 8.77
C LEU A 61 0.83 -0.88 10.08
N VAL A 62 1.85 -1.44 10.72
CA VAL A 62 2.50 -0.89 11.92
C VAL A 62 3.90 -0.37 11.57
N HIS A 63 4.54 0.35 12.48
CA HIS A 63 5.92 0.79 12.28
C HIS A 63 6.86 -0.39 11.97
N GLY A 64 7.66 -0.29 10.91
CA GLY A 64 8.58 -1.34 10.47
C GLY A 64 8.43 -1.74 8.99
N LEU A 65 9.07 -2.83 8.60
CA LEU A 65 9.11 -3.32 7.21
C LEU A 65 7.97 -4.31 6.93
N HIS A 66 7.24 -4.10 5.84
CA HIS A 66 6.13 -4.93 5.39
C HIS A 66 6.36 -5.42 3.96
N GLU A 67 6.16 -6.72 3.74
CA GLU A 67 6.14 -7.29 2.39
C GLU A 67 4.72 -7.26 1.81
N ILE A 68 4.59 -6.74 0.59
CA ILE A 68 3.34 -6.71 -0.18
C ILE A 68 3.55 -7.50 -1.45
N GLU A 69 2.74 -8.55 -1.63
CA GLU A 69 2.71 -9.33 -2.86
C GLU A 69 2.14 -8.47 -4.00
N VAL A 70 2.86 -8.43 -5.11
CA VAL A 70 2.42 -7.73 -6.33
C VAL A 70 2.72 -8.59 -7.54
N PRO A 71 1.83 -8.65 -8.55
CA PRO A 71 2.15 -9.35 -9.78
C PRO A 71 3.44 -8.80 -10.42
N PRO A 72 4.29 -9.65 -11.03
CA PRO A 72 5.40 -9.20 -11.86
C PRO A 72 4.90 -8.21 -12.93
N SER A 73 5.62 -7.10 -13.11
CA SER A 73 5.22 -6.02 -14.02
C SER A 73 3.80 -5.45 -13.76
N GLY A 74 3.27 -5.62 -12.55
CA GLY A 74 1.92 -5.22 -12.16
C GLY A 74 1.86 -3.89 -11.40
N VAL A 75 0.65 -3.56 -10.96
CA VAL A 75 0.35 -2.35 -10.18
C VAL A 75 -0.28 -2.74 -8.85
N CYS A 76 0.05 -2.00 -7.79
CA CYS A 76 -0.53 -2.14 -6.47
C CYS A 76 -1.01 -0.80 -5.96
N SER A 77 -2.26 -0.75 -5.52
CA SER A 77 -2.88 0.43 -4.91
C SER A 77 -3.17 0.15 -3.45
N LEU A 78 -2.66 1.00 -2.56
CA LEU A 78 -2.94 1.00 -1.14
C LEU A 78 -3.85 2.19 -0.85
N GLY A 79 -5.09 1.94 -0.42
CA GLY A 79 -5.99 2.96 0.09
C GLY A 79 -6.08 2.91 1.61
N VAL A 80 -6.12 4.06 2.28
CA VAL A 80 -6.42 4.08 3.72
C VAL A 80 -7.84 3.55 3.93
N ALA A 81 -7.98 2.48 4.70
CA ALA A 81 -9.29 1.98 5.09
C ALA A 81 -9.90 2.94 6.13
N PRO A 82 -11.23 3.14 6.14
CA PRO A 82 -11.87 3.85 7.24
C PRO A 82 -11.49 3.19 8.56
N ASP A 83 -11.15 4.00 9.55
CA ASP A 83 -10.81 3.49 10.87
C ASP A 83 -12.06 2.80 11.46
N PRO A 84 -11.94 1.56 11.99
CA PRO A 84 -13.08 0.87 12.58
C PRO A 84 -13.66 1.59 13.80
N CYS A 85 -12.96 2.61 14.34
CA CYS A 85 -13.34 3.39 15.51
C CYS A 85 -13.83 4.80 15.18
N THR A 86 -14.33 5.07 13.96
CA THR A 86 -15.08 6.32 13.73
C THR A 86 -16.56 6.04 14.03
N PRO A 87 -17.08 6.31 15.25
CA PRO A 87 -18.52 6.39 15.43
C PRO A 87 -19.01 7.47 14.47
N GLY A 88 -20.03 7.12 13.68
CA GLY A 88 -20.68 8.09 12.81
C GLY A 88 -21.10 9.29 13.64
N ASP A 89 -20.59 10.47 13.26
CA ASP A 89 -21.17 11.73 13.66
C ASP A 89 -22.56 11.77 12.99
N GLU A 90 -23.57 11.40 13.77
CA GLU A 90 -24.98 11.50 13.41
C GLU A 90 -25.38 12.97 13.52
N ASN A 91 -25.67 13.61 12.38
CA ASN A 91 -26.38 14.87 12.32
C ASN A 91 -27.29 14.94 11.09
#